data_AF-A0A3B5K5A2-F1
#
_entry.id   AF-A0A3B5K5A2-F1
#
_cell.length_a   1.000
_cell.length_b   1.000
_cell.length_c   1.000
_cell.angle_alpha   90.00
_cell.angle_beta   90.00
_cell.angle_gamma   90.00
#
_symmetry.space_group_name_H-M   'P 1'
#
loop_
_entity.id
_entity.type
_entity.pdbx_description
1 polymer ?
#
loop_
_entity_poly.entity_id
_entity_poly.type
_entity_poly.pdbx_seq_one_letter_code
_entity_poly.pdbx_strand_id
1 'polypeptide(L)'
;MQDAHVLLPDMELVSTLLTFPVLYRCRVSYFAVFDGHGGARASQFAAENLHQILAKKFPVQNVDGLIRKCLLDTFRQTDEDFLKKASSQKPAWKDGSTVTCLLAVDDVVYVANLGDSRVGWVGPCAALVVDSSSNAHVFSCRLCSVGWSHREQEVVRSR
;
A
#
# COMPACT_ATOMS: atom_id res chain seq x y z
N MET A 1 0.19 10.99 19.96
CA MET A 1 -0.52 10.61 18.72
C MET A 1 0.01 9.25 18.28
N GLN A 2 -0.85 8.30 17.91
CA GLN A 2 -0.44 6.95 17.48
C GLN A 2 -0.53 6.77 15.96
N ASP A 3 -1.23 7.65 15.27
CA ASP A 3 -1.40 7.64 13.82
C ASP A 3 -0.13 8.11 13.10
N ALA A 4 0.04 7.62 11.86
CA ALA A 4 1.06 8.08 10.94
C ALA A 4 0.49 8.19 9.51
N HIS A 5 1.20 8.90 8.65
CA HIS A 5 0.85 9.00 7.23
C HIS A 5 2.08 9.21 6.37
N VAL A 6 1.94 8.94 5.07
CA VAL A 6 2.98 9.16 4.07
C VAL A 6 2.33 9.80 2.84
N LEU A 7 2.97 10.85 2.32
CA LEU A 7 2.59 11.53 1.09
C LEU A 7 3.79 11.58 0.17
N LEU A 8 3.76 10.80 -0.91
CA LEU A 8 4.79 10.77 -1.94
C LEU A 8 4.13 11.02 -3.29
N PRO A 9 3.91 12.29 -3.68
CA PRO A 9 3.35 12.65 -4.97
C PRO A 9 4.19 12.13 -6.14
N ASP A 10 5.51 12.09 -5.97
CA ASP A 10 6.47 11.60 -6.95
C ASP A 10 7.36 10.53 -6.28
N MET A 11 6.93 9.28 -6.38
CA MET A 11 7.65 8.15 -5.79
C MET A 11 8.71 7.62 -6.77
N GLU A 12 9.98 7.74 -6.40
CA GLU A 12 11.07 7.17 -7.17
C GLU A 12 11.11 5.64 -7.02
N LEU A 13 11.00 4.95 -8.16
CA LEU A 13 11.15 3.50 -8.21
C LEU A 13 12.62 3.14 -8.44
N VAL A 14 13.21 2.40 -7.50
CA VAL A 14 14.57 1.89 -7.64
C VAL A 14 14.51 0.56 -8.39
N SER A 15 14.37 0.64 -9.72
CA SER A 15 14.56 -0.54 -10.57
C SER A 15 16.05 -0.84 -10.69
N THR A 16 16.46 -2.04 -10.30
CA THR A 16 17.85 -2.55 -10.38
C THR A 16 18.41 -2.64 -11.82
N LEU A 17 17.64 -2.22 -12.84
CA LEU A 17 18.00 -2.28 -14.25
C LEU A 17 18.21 -0.89 -14.87
N LEU A 18 18.95 -0.01 -14.21
CA LEU A 18 19.45 1.26 -14.78
C LEU A 18 20.48 1.06 -15.94
N THR A 19 20.30 0.01 -16.76
CA THR A 19 21.19 -0.33 -17.88
C THR A 19 20.48 -0.43 -19.23
N PHE A 20 19.20 -0.08 -19.34
CA PHE A 20 18.53 0.06 -20.63
C PHE A 20 17.92 1.46 -20.77
N PRO A 21 18.49 2.32 -21.63
CA PRO A 21 17.95 3.65 -21.87
C PRO A 21 16.69 3.50 -22.70
N VAL A 22 15.60 4.14 -22.26
CA VAL A 22 14.32 4.23 -22.97
C VAL A 22 13.59 2.87 -23.03
N LEU A 23 12.62 2.60 -22.17
CA LEU A 23 11.19 2.78 -22.47
C LEU A 23 10.40 2.41 -21.19
N TYR A 24 9.36 3.18 -20.89
CA TYR A 24 8.41 3.01 -19.76
C TYR A 24 8.86 3.54 -18.39
N ARG A 25 8.95 4.86 -18.27
CA ARG A 25 8.95 5.55 -16.97
C ARG A 25 7.49 5.80 -16.57
N CYS A 26 6.91 4.92 -15.77
CA CYS A 26 5.56 5.10 -15.24
C CYS A 26 5.59 6.23 -14.19
N ARG A 27 4.56 7.08 -14.15
CA ARG A 27 4.38 8.06 -13.08
C ARG A 27 3.78 7.34 -11.89
N VAL A 28 4.45 7.39 -10.74
CA VAL A 28 4.00 6.69 -9.54
C VAL A 28 3.86 7.67 -8.39
N SER A 29 2.69 7.65 -7.76
CA SER A 29 2.40 8.40 -6.54
C SER A 29 1.91 7.43 -5.47
N TYR A 30 2.34 7.64 -4.23
CA TYR A 30 2.00 6.79 -3.10
C TYR A 30 1.51 7.63 -1.94
N PHE A 31 0.39 7.21 -1.36
CA PHE A 31 -0.22 7.83 -0.19
C PHE A 31 -0.67 6.75 0.77
N ALA A 32 -0.45 6.93 2.06
CA ALA A 32 -0.95 5.99 3.04
C ALA A 32 -1.27 6.66 4.37
N VAL A 33 -2.26 6.10 5.05
CA VAL A 33 -2.62 6.40 6.44
C VAL A 33 -2.51 5.13 7.27
N PHE A 34 -2.05 5.29 8.50
CA PHE A 34 -1.80 4.21 9.45
C PHE A 34 -2.41 4.60 10.80
N ASP A 35 -3.46 3.90 11.23
CA ASP A 35 -4.09 4.11 12.54
C ASP A 35 -3.49 3.12 13.54
N GLY A 36 -2.64 3.63 14.45
CA GLY A 36 -1.93 2.81 15.44
C GLY A 36 -2.77 2.53 16.68
N HIS A 37 -2.69 1.31 17.20
CA HIS A 37 -3.29 0.92 18.48
C HIS A 37 -2.31 0.16 19.37
N GLY A 38 -2.47 0.26 20.69
CA GLY A 38 -1.52 -0.34 21.64
C GLY A 38 -0.14 0.35 21.68
N GLY A 39 0.02 1.46 20.95
CA GLY A 39 1.22 2.27 20.83
C GLY A 39 1.48 2.71 19.39
N ALA A 40 2.42 3.64 19.20
CA ALA A 40 2.70 4.26 17.89
C ALA A 40 3.74 3.51 17.05
N ARG A 41 4.35 2.44 17.56
CA ARG A 41 5.54 1.85 16.93
C ARG A 41 5.20 1.12 15.64
N ALA A 42 4.05 0.47 15.57
CA ALA A 42 3.60 -0.27 14.40
C ALA A 42 3.29 0.68 13.22
N SER A 43 2.51 1.73 13.47
CA SER A 43 2.16 2.74 12.48
C SER A 43 3.39 3.52 11.98
N GLN A 44 4.30 3.90 12.88
CA GLN A 44 5.57 4.55 12.53
C GLN A 44 6.45 3.63 11.69
N PHE A 45 6.60 2.37 12.10
CA PHE A 45 7.40 1.40 11.35
C PHE A 45 6.82 1.18 9.93
N ALA A 46 5.51 1.05 9.81
CA ALA A 46 4.85 0.90 8.52
C ALA A 46 5.04 2.15 7.64
N ALA A 47 4.88 3.35 8.21
CA ALA A 47 5.10 4.61 7.50
C ALA A 47 6.54 4.74 6.98
N GLU A 48 7.54 4.32 7.75
CA GLU A 48 8.95 4.38 7.36
C GLU A 48 9.35 3.32 6.32
N ASN A 49 8.76 2.12 6.36
CA ASN A 49 9.30 0.96 5.63
C ASN A 49 8.43 0.50 4.45
N LEU A 50 7.10 0.65 4.51
CA LEU A 50 6.21 0.01 3.54
C LEU A 50 6.44 0.51 2.11
N HIS A 51 6.52 1.82 1.92
CA HIS A 51 6.80 2.44 0.62
C HIS A 51 8.22 2.13 0.11
N GLN A 52 9.21 2.00 1.00
CA GLN A 52 10.58 1.65 0.61
C GLN A 52 10.69 0.21 0.11
N ILE A 53 10.00 -0.73 0.75
CA ILE A 53 9.92 -2.12 0.30
C ILE A 53 9.19 -2.19 -1.05
N LEU A 54 8.08 -1.43 -1.20
CA LEU A 54 7.34 -1.34 -2.45
C LEU A 54 8.21 -0.83 -3.60
N ALA A 55 8.96 0.25 -3.39
CA ALA A 55 9.85 0.84 -4.40
C ALA A 55 10.90 -0.18 -4.92
N LYS A 56 11.42 -1.03 -4.03
CA LYS A 56 12.43 -2.06 -4.37
C LYS A 56 11.84 -3.27 -5.08
N LYS A 57 10.59 -3.63 -4.76
CA LYS A 57 9.89 -4.78 -5.35
C LYS A 57 9.08 -4.42 -6.59
N PHE A 58 8.99 -3.13 -6.92
CA PHE A 58 8.08 -2.67 -7.95
C PHE A 58 8.37 -3.34 -9.29
N PRO A 59 7.37 -3.93 -9.96
CA PRO A 59 7.59 -4.66 -11.19
C PRO A 59 8.01 -3.71 -12.31
N VAL A 60 8.94 -4.17 -13.16
CA VAL A 60 9.39 -3.41 -14.34
C VAL A 60 8.25 -3.24 -15.36
N GLN A 61 7.31 -4.18 -15.37
CA GLN A 61 6.15 -4.16 -16.26
C GLN A 61 4.90 -3.73 -15.49
N ASN A 62 4.18 -2.73 -16.01
CA ASN A 62 2.91 -2.26 -15.48
C ASN A 62 1.77 -3.24 -15.86
N VAL A 63 1.78 -4.41 -15.22
CA VAL A 63 0.76 -5.44 -15.36
C VAL A 63 -0.05 -5.51 -14.07
N ASP A 64 -1.37 -5.31 -14.15
CA ASP A 64 -2.27 -5.21 -13.00
C ASP A 64 -2.04 -6.31 -11.95
N GLY A 65 -1.94 -7.58 -12.38
CA GLY A 65 -1.71 -8.70 -11.47
C GLY A 65 -0.34 -8.68 -10.78
N LEU A 66 0.70 -8.20 -11.46
CA LEU A 66 2.04 -8.06 -10.86
C LEU A 66 2.06 -6.96 -9.80
N ILE A 67 1.37 -5.84 -10.06
CA ILE A 67 1.29 -4.73 -9.10
C ILE A 67 0.48 -5.14 -7.87
N ARG A 68 -0.67 -5.80 -8.03
CA ARG A 68 -1.47 -6.31 -6.90
C ARG A 68 -0.66 -7.27 -6.04
N LYS A 69 -0.02 -8.26 -6.67
CA LYS A 69 0.88 -9.19 -5.98
C LYS A 69 2.02 -8.48 -5.27
N CYS A 70 2.65 -7.48 -5.91
CA CYS A 70 3.72 -6.69 -5.31
C CYS A 70 3.25 -5.94 -4.06
N LEU A 71 2.05 -5.33 -4.07
CA LEU A 71 1.45 -4.69 -2.90
C LEU A 71 1.23 -5.69 -1.76
N LEU A 72 0.65 -6.85 -2.06
CA LEU A 72 0.43 -7.92 -1.09
C LEU A 72 1.75 -8.43 -0.47
N ASP A 73 2.75 -8.70 -1.30
CA ASP A 73 4.08 -9.15 -0.86
C ASP A 73 4.83 -8.07 -0.07
N THR A 74 4.53 -6.79 -0.31
CA THR A 74 5.08 -5.66 0.45
C THR A 74 4.45 -5.62 1.83
N PHE A 75 3.12 -5.64 1.93
CA PHE A 75 2.40 -5.64 3.22
C PHE A 75 2.85 -6.79 4.10
N ARG A 76 2.89 -8.00 3.54
CA ARG A 76 3.34 -9.19 4.25
C ARG A 76 4.78 -9.06 4.76
N GLN A 77 5.70 -8.57 3.93
CA GLN A 77 7.08 -8.38 4.38
C GLN A 77 7.18 -7.32 5.48
N THR A 78 6.48 -6.19 5.34
CA THR A 78 6.48 -5.15 6.38
C THR A 78 5.97 -5.68 7.72
N ASP A 79 4.90 -6.48 7.70
CA ASP A 79 4.36 -7.13 8.89
C ASP A 79 5.35 -8.12 9.51
N GLU A 80 5.93 -9.02 8.70
CA GLU A 80 6.93 -9.99 9.17
C GLU A 80 8.16 -9.30 9.77
N ASP A 81 8.62 -8.19 9.18
CA ASP A 81 9.76 -7.42 9.68
C ASP A 81 9.43 -6.66 10.96
N PHE A 82 8.21 -6.13 11.10
CA PHE A 82 7.75 -5.53 12.35
C PHE A 82 7.60 -6.56 13.47
N LEU A 83 7.02 -7.74 13.19
CA LEU A 83 6.86 -8.81 14.18
C LEU A 83 8.21 -9.30 14.72
N LYS A 84 9.22 -9.43 13.85
CA LYS A 84 10.60 -9.75 14.26
C LYS A 84 11.16 -8.66 15.18
N LYS A 85 10.98 -7.38 14.82
CA LYS A 85 11.42 -6.26 15.65
C LYS A 85 10.70 -6.25 17.00
N ALA A 86 9.37 -6.35 17.01
CA ALA A 86 8.53 -6.31 18.20
C ALA A 86 8.83 -7.45 19.19
N SER A 87 9.01 -8.68 18.70
CA SER A 87 9.32 -9.87 19.53
C SER A 87 10.74 -9.85 20.10
N SER A 88 11.68 -9.11 19.50
CA SER A 88 13.05 -8.96 20.01
C SER A 88 13.16 -8.07 21.26
N GLN A 89 12.11 -7.31 21.58
CA GLN A 89 12.12 -6.30 22.65
C GLN A 89 11.71 -6.91 24.00
N LYS A 90 12.12 -6.27 25.11
CA LYS A 90 11.79 -6.70 26.47
C LYS A 90 11.22 -5.53 27.28
N PRO A 91 9.92 -5.54 27.64
CA PRO A 91 8.90 -6.51 27.21
C PRO A 91 8.63 -6.44 25.71
N ALA A 92 8.12 -7.54 25.14
CA ALA A 92 7.73 -7.58 23.74
C ALA A 92 6.65 -6.53 23.46
N TRP A 93 6.79 -5.85 22.32
CA TRP A 93 5.80 -4.86 21.90
C TRP A 93 4.49 -5.55 21.50
N LYS A 94 3.37 -4.89 21.80
CA LYS A 94 2.01 -5.33 21.48
C LYS A 94 1.26 -4.31 20.63
N ASP A 95 2.00 -3.39 20.02
CA ASP A 95 1.48 -2.37 19.10
C ASP A 95 0.96 -3.06 17.85
N GLY A 96 -0.12 -2.53 17.30
CA GLY A 96 -0.63 -2.86 15.98
C GLY A 96 -1.02 -1.60 15.23
N SER A 97 -1.32 -1.73 13.95
CA SER A 97 -1.75 -0.62 13.12
C SER A 97 -2.71 -1.10 12.04
N THR A 98 -3.68 -0.28 11.70
CA THR A 98 -4.34 -0.36 10.38
C THR A 98 -3.38 0.17 9.31
N VAL A 99 -3.69 -0.09 8.05
CA VAL A 99 -3.10 0.61 6.92
C VAL A 99 -4.11 0.72 5.77
N THR A 100 -4.30 1.94 5.27
CA THR A 100 -4.94 2.20 3.98
C THR A 100 -3.92 2.87 3.08
N CYS A 101 -3.56 2.22 1.99
CA CYS A 101 -2.59 2.70 1.01
C CYS A 101 -3.27 2.93 -0.35
N LEU A 102 -2.98 4.06 -0.97
CA LEU A 102 -3.32 4.40 -2.34
C LEU A 102 -2.02 4.53 -3.16
N LEU A 103 -1.94 3.76 -4.24
CA LEU A 103 -0.85 3.79 -5.20
C LEU A 103 -1.43 4.18 -6.56
N ALA A 104 -1.08 5.35 -7.07
CA ALA A 104 -1.40 5.75 -8.45
C ALA A 104 -0.22 5.38 -9.36
N VAL A 105 -0.50 4.65 -10.43
CA VAL A 105 0.47 4.27 -11.47
C VAL A 105 -0.12 4.69 -12.81
N ASP A 106 0.44 5.75 -13.39
CA ASP A 106 -0.10 6.43 -14.56
C ASP A 106 -1.58 6.80 -14.36
N ASP A 107 -2.49 6.13 -15.08
CA ASP A 107 -3.93 6.36 -15.02
C ASP A 107 -4.67 5.29 -14.21
N VAL A 108 -3.96 4.47 -13.42
CA VAL A 108 -4.56 3.40 -12.61
C VAL A 108 -4.30 3.67 -11.13
N VAL A 109 -5.35 3.57 -10.32
CA VAL A 109 -5.27 3.68 -8.86
C VAL A 109 -5.46 2.30 -8.26
N TYR A 110 -4.51 1.91 -7.43
CA TYR A 110 -4.55 0.71 -6.61
C TYR A 110 -4.77 1.11 -5.16
N VAL A 111 -5.70 0.44 -4.48
CA VAL A 111 -5.96 0.63 -3.05
C VAL A 111 -5.70 -0.68 -2.34
N ALA A 112 -4.80 -0.66 -1.37
CA ALA A 112 -4.53 -1.77 -0.47
C ALA A 112 -4.97 -1.39 0.95
N ASN A 113 -5.88 -2.16 1.54
CA ASN A 113 -6.46 -1.85 2.84
C ASN A 113 -6.38 -3.04 3.81
N LEU A 114 -5.89 -2.80 5.02
CA LEU A 114 -5.90 -3.73 6.14
C LEU A 114 -6.38 -2.98 7.39
N GLY A 115 -7.63 -3.24 7.79
CA GLY A 115 -8.27 -2.58 8.93
C GLY A 115 -9.46 -1.73 8.51
N ASP A 116 -9.93 -0.88 9.42
CA ASP A 116 -11.18 -0.12 9.32
C ASP A 116 -11.00 1.33 8.85
N SER A 117 -9.77 1.75 8.57
CA SER A 117 -9.46 2.99 7.86
C SER A 117 -9.99 2.92 6.41
N ARG A 118 -10.36 4.08 5.84
CA ARG A 118 -11.12 4.16 4.58
C ARG A 118 -10.52 5.18 3.64
N VAL A 119 -10.55 4.87 2.35
CA VAL A 119 -10.31 5.83 1.27
C VAL A 119 -11.65 6.22 0.65
N GLY A 120 -11.77 7.46 0.20
CA GLY A 120 -12.95 8.00 -0.49
C GLY A 120 -12.53 8.72 -1.76
N TRP A 121 -13.26 8.52 -2.85
CA TRP A 121 -13.13 9.34 -4.06
C TRP A 121 -14.23 10.40 -4.07
N VAL A 122 -13.85 11.66 -4.29
CA VAL A 122 -14.79 12.77 -4.44
C VAL A 122 -14.66 13.32 -5.86
N GLY A 123 -15.57 12.87 -6.73
CA GLY A 123 -15.66 13.30 -8.13
C GLY A 123 -17.04 12.98 -8.71
N PRO A 124 -17.35 13.46 -9.93
CA PRO A 124 -18.68 13.35 -10.53
C PRO A 124 -19.14 11.90 -10.79
N CYS A 125 -18.22 10.92 -10.75
CA CYS A 125 -18.52 9.50 -10.88
C CYS A 125 -17.96 8.71 -9.68
N ALA A 126 -18.88 8.25 -8.83
CA ALA A 126 -18.79 7.24 -7.75
C ALA A 126 -17.68 7.37 -6.68
N ALA A 127 -18.11 7.35 -5.41
CA ALA A 127 -17.23 7.18 -4.25
C ALA A 127 -16.83 5.70 -4.11
N LEU A 128 -15.52 5.42 -4.02
CA LEU A 128 -15.02 4.14 -3.52
C LEU A 128 -14.98 4.22 -1.99
N VAL A 129 -15.65 3.33 -1.27
CA VAL A 129 -15.38 3.05 0.15
C VAL A 129 -14.87 1.62 0.22
N VAL A 130 -13.61 1.45 0.57
CA VAL A 130 -13.04 0.11 0.85
C VAL A 130 -13.17 -0.14 2.35
N ASP A 131 -13.93 -1.16 2.72
CA ASP A 131 -14.06 -1.64 4.10
C ASP A 131 -13.36 -3.01 4.18
N SER A 132 -12.44 -3.23 5.12
CA SER A 132 -11.90 -4.57 5.36
C SER A 132 -11.81 -4.93 6.85
N SER A 133 -12.74 -5.77 7.28
CA SER A 133 -12.61 -6.52 8.52
C SER A 133 -11.71 -7.74 8.29
N SER A 134 -10.51 -7.73 8.89
CA SER A 134 -9.57 -8.85 9.12
C SER A 134 -8.61 -9.34 8.02
N ASN A 135 -8.70 -8.89 6.76
CA ASN A 135 -7.73 -9.29 5.72
C ASN A 135 -7.21 -8.06 4.94
N ALA A 136 -6.02 -8.16 4.35
CA ALA A 136 -5.54 -7.17 3.42
C ALA A 136 -6.21 -7.40 2.06
N HIS A 137 -6.90 -6.38 1.55
CA HIS A 137 -7.54 -6.43 0.24
C HIS A 137 -6.89 -5.42 -0.70
N VAL A 138 -6.55 -5.86 -1.90
CA VAL A 138 -6.08 -4.97 -2.97
C VAL A 138 -7.12 -4.87 -4.07
N PHE A 139 -7.45 -3.63 -4.41
CA PHE A 139 -8.35 -3.26 -5.49
C PHE A 139 -7.57 -2.41 -6.50
N SER A 140 -7.94 -2.49 -7.78
CA SER A 140 -7.44 -1.54 -8.77
C SER A 140 -8.57 -1.00 -9.64
N CYS A 141 -8.43 0.25 -10.07
CA CYS A 141 -9.36 0.92 -10.98
C CYS A 141 -8.61 1.84 -11.93
N ARG A 142 -8.98 1.83 -13.21
CA ARG A 142 -8.50 2.82 -14.18
C ARG A 142 -9.30 4.11 -14.07
N LEU A 143 -8.62 5.25 -14.03
CA LEU A 143 -9.20 6.57 -14.23
C LEU A 143 -9.56 6.70 -15.72
N CYS A 144 -10.81 6.45 -16.07
CA CYS A 144 -11.38 6.85 -17.36
C CYS A 144 -12.28 8.07 -17.15
N SER A 145 -12.38 8.92 -18.17
CA SER A 145 -13.30 10.07 -18.25
C SER A 145 -14.80 9.71 -18.15
N VAL A 146 -15.14 8.41 -18.09
CA VAL A 146 -16.50 7.85 -18.05
C VAL A 146 -16.83 7.07 -16.76
N GLY A 147 -16.03 7.20 -15.70
CA GLY A 147 -16.34 6.64 -14.39
C GLY A 147 -15.74 5.24 -14.12
N TRP A 148 -15.94 4.77 -12.88
CA TRP A 148 -15.28 3.60 -12.28
C TRP A 148 -15.87 2.27 -12.75
N SER A 149 -15.02 1.32 -13.13
CA SER A 149 -15.38 -0.08 -13.45
C SER A 149 -14.73 -1.03 -12.45
N HIS A 150 -15.52 -1.62 -11.56
CA HIS A 150 -15.07 -2.55 -10.50
C HIS A 150 -14.42 -3.81 -11.11
N ARG A 151 -13.19 -4.18 -10.73
CA ARG A 151 -12.58 -5.45 -11.17
C ARG A 151 -11.67 -6.10 -10.11
N GLU A 152 -12.12 -7.28 -9.65
CA GLU A 152 -11.48 -8.33 -8.84
C GLU A 152 -10.83 -7.96 -7.48
N GLN A 153 -11.13 -8.80 -6.49
CA GLN A 153 -10.59 -8.77 -5.13
C GLN A 153 -9.50 -9.84 -4.98
N GLU A 154 -8.33 -9.45 -4.47
CA GLU A 154 -7.28 -10.39 -4.07
C GLU A 154 -7.02 -10.22 -2.56
N VAL A 155 -7.04 -11.34 -1.82
CA VAL A 155 -7.13 -11.35 -0.35
C VAL A 155 -5.88 -11.97 0.26
N VAL A 156 -5.21 -11.26 1.18
CA VAL A 156 -4.18 -11.82 2.06
C VAL A 156 -4.71 -11.90 3.49
N ARG A 157 -4.63 -13.09 4.07
CA ARG A 157 -4.99 -13.34 5.47
C ARG A 157 -3.83 -12.96 6.39
N SER A 158 -4.07 -12.05 7.34
CA SER A 158 -3.19 -11.91 8.50
C SER A 158 -3.36 -13.16 9.38
N ARG A 159 -2.24 -13.72 9.87
CA ARG A 159 -2.26 -14.87 10.79
C ARG A 159 -2.48 -14.43 12.22
#